data_AF-A0A2C9KGU9-F1
#
_entry.id   AF-A0A2C9KGU9-F1
#
_cell.length_a   1.000
_cell.length_b   1.000
_cell.length_c   1.000
_cell.angle_alpha   90.00
_cell.angle_beta   90.00
_cell.angle_gamma   90.00
#
_symmetry.space_group_name_H-M   'P 1'
#
loop_
_entity.id
_entity.type
_entity.pdbx_description
1 polymer ?
#
loop_
_entity_poly.entity_id
_entity_poly.type
_entity_poly.pdbx_seq_one_letter_code
_entity_poly.pdbx_strand_id
1 'polypeptide(L)'
;MGSTNIGYELLKNSTPQQKECLDFVPDRMMPVSTMHRMALKAQENIILMMNNTRMLTRHHRLASMNDVLIYLTGNHEDQGLPGDRGDFYRRKLAEQIYLHYAVQNIDHTNVLILVEGLIRLERDCRQVLAALACHRAEAPPINVDGQILDVIGRLAEVH
;
A
#
# COMPACT_ATOMS: atom_id res chain seq x y z
N MET A 1 -48.65 -26.30 52.08
CA MET A 1 -47.87 -26.50 50.84
C MET A 1 -46.87 -25.37 50.79
N GLY A 2 -45.61 -25.65 51.12
CA GLY A 2 -44.54 -24.65 51.25
C GLY A 2 -43.88 -24.40 49.91
N SER A 3 -43.83 -23.13 49.49
CA SER A 3 -43.08 -22.66 48.33
C SER A 3 -41.59 -22.74 48.62
N THR A 4 -40.88 -23.62 47.92
CA THR A 4 -39.42 -23.72 47.91
C THR A 4 -38.82 -22.47 47.24
N ASN A 5 -38.23 -21.59 48.05
CA ASN A 5 -37.34 -20.54 47.56
C ASN A 5 -36.05 -21.21 47.07
N ILE A 6 -35.87 -21.32 45.75
CA ILE A 6 -34.59 -21.70 45.15
C ILE A 6 -33.69 -20.47 45.26
N GLY A 7 -32.92 -20.39 46.35
CA GLY A 7 -31.87 -19.40 46.48
C GLY A 7 -30.77 -19.71 45.48
N TYR A 8 -30.63 -18.88 44.43
CA TYR A 8 -29.44 -18.90 43.60
C TYR A 8 -28.27 -18.35 44.43
N GLU A 9 -27.38 -19.22 44.89
CA GLU A 9 -26.07 -18.79 45.37
C GLU A 9 -25.29 -18.26 44.17
N LEU A 10 -25.17 -16.94 44.08
CA LEU A 10 -24.24 -16.29 43.17
C LEU A 10 -22.83 -16.82 43.46
N LEU A 11 -22.26 -17.56 42.52
CA LEU A 11 -20.88 -18.05 42.55
C LEU A 11 -19.95 -16.86 42.80
N LYS A 12 -19.41 -16.75 44.02
CA LYS A 12 -18.45 -15.69 44.42
C LYS A 12 -17.10 -15.76 43.70
N ASN A 13 -16.94 -16.67 42.75
CA ASN A 13 -15.72 -16.84 41.95
C ASN A 13 -15.81 -16.19 40.55
N SER A 14 -16.85 -15.41 40.27
CA SER A 14 -17.03 -14.74 38.97
C SER A 14 -16.29 -13.41 38.81
N THR A 15 -15.58 -12.93 39.84
CA THR A 15 -14.60 -11.85 39.64
C THR A 15 -13.32 -12.45 39.07
N PRO A 16 -12.95 -12.16 37.80
CA PRO A 16 -11.66 -12.57 37.29
C PRO A 16 -10.59 -11.99 38.23
N GLN A 17 -9.72 -12.84 38.75
CA GLN A 17 -8.56 -12.36 39.49
C GLN A 17 -7.78 -11.45 38.53
N GLN A 18 -7.47 -10.22 38.96
CA GLN A 18 -6.69 -9.21 38.20
C GLN A 18 -5.32 -9.70 37.68
N LYS A 19 -4.94 -10.96 37.90
CA LYS A 19 -3.72 -11.59 37.43
C LYS A 19 -3.79 -12.17 36.01
N GLU A 20 -4.97 -12.21 35.39
CA GLU A 20 -5.10 -12.45 33.94
C GLU A 20 -5.29 -11.12 33.20
N CYS A 21 -4.41 -10.16 33.46
CA CYS A 21 -4.19 -9.10 32.48
C CYS A 21 -3.53 -9.81 31.28
N LEU A 22 -4.33 -10.19 30.29
CA LEU A 22 -3.84 -10.74 29.02
C LEU A 22 -2.67 -9.88 28.56
N ASP A 23 -1.47 -10.47 28.51
CA ASP A 23 -0.30 -9.80 27.95
C ASP A 23 -0.63 -9.43 26.50
N PHE A 24 -0.98 -8.16 26.27
CA PHE A 24 -1.18 -7.65 24.94
C PHE A 24 0.18 -7.57 24.27
N VAL A 25 0.51 -8.59 23.47
CA VAL A 25 1.65 -8.53 22.57
C VAL A 25 1.20 -7.78 21.32
N PRO A 26 1.72 -6.56 21.06
CA PRO A 26 1.31 -5.79 19.89
C PRO A 26 1.67 -6.55 18.62
N ASP A 27 0.70 -6.70 17.72
CA ASP A 27 0.93 -7.27 16.39
C ASP A 27 1.71 -6.29 15.51
N ARG A 28 3.04 -6.36 15.58
CA ARG A 28 3.93 -5.54 14.77
C ARG A 28 3.88 -5.86 13.28
N MET A 29 3.26 -6.98 12.90
CA MET A 29 3.10 -7.37 11.50
C MET A 29 1.88 -6.73 10.84
N MET A 30 0.91 -6.25 11.63
CA MET A 30 -0.28 -5.59 11.11
C MET A 30 0.05 -4.33 10.28
N PRO A 31 0.88 -3.38 10.75
CA PRO A 31 1.27 -2.22 9.93
C PRO A 31 2.00 -2.61 8.64
N VAL A 32 2.89 -3.61 8.70
CA VAL A 32 3.61 -4.12 7.51
C VAL A 32 2.64 -4.71 6.50
N SER A 33 1.66 -5.48 6.97
CA SER A 33 0.62 -6.08 6.13
C SER A 33 -0.27 -5.01 5.49
N THR A 34 -0.61 -3.96 6.24
CA THR A 34 -1.38 -2.82 5.73
C THR A 34 -0.59 -2.05 4.68
N MET A 35 0.68 -1.71 4.95
CA MET A 35 1.54 -1.03 3.97
C MET A 35 1.75 -1.86 2.71
N HIS A 36 1.91 -3.19 2.83
CA HIS A 36 2.01 -4.07 1.67
C HIS A 36 0.76 -4.00 0.79
N ARG A 37 -0.44 -4.07 1.38
CA ARG A 37 -1.71 -3.97 0.65
C ARG A 37 -1.89 -2.61 0.00
N MET A 38 -1.54 -1.54 0.71
CA MET A 38 -1.58 -0.17 0.15
C MET A 38 -0.64 -0.04 -1.04
N ALA A 39 0.59 -0.55 -0.93
CA ALA A 39 1.56 -0.51 -2.01
C ALA A 39 1.08 -1.29 -3.25
N LEU A 40 0.54 -2.51 -3.06
CA LEU A 40 -0.03 -3.29 -4.16
C LEU A 40 -1.18 -2.55 -4.86
N LYS A 41 -2.14 -2.03 -4.10
CA LYS A 41 -3.28 -1.32 -4.68
C LYS A 41 -2.86 -0.03 -5.39
N ALA A 42 -1.89 0.72 -4.83
CA ALA A 42 -1.33 1.89 -5.48
C ALA A 42 -0.62 1.54 -6.80
N GLN A 43 0.15 0.44 -6.84
CA GLN A 43 0.79 -0.06 -8.07
C GLN A 43 -0.25 -0.45 -9.13
N GLU A 44 -1.31 -1.19 -8.75
CA GLU A 44 -2.41 -1.55 -9.65
C GLU A 44 -3.09 -0.31 -10.24
N ASN A 45 -3.35 0.69 -9.40
CA ASN A 45 -3.98 1.94 -9.83
C ASN A 45 -3.08 2.73 -10.80
N ILE A 46 -1.76 2.76 -10.61
CA ILE A 46 -0.83 3.36 -11.58
C ILE A 46 -0.88 2.62 -12.93
N ILE A 47 -0.85 1.29 -12.92
CA ILE A 47 -0.93 0.47 -14.14
C ILE A 47 -2.25 0.72 -14.88
N LEU A 48 -3.37 0.71 -14.14
CA LEU A 48 -4.70 0.99 -14.70
C LEU A 48 -4.78 2.39 -15.28
N MET A 49 -4.22 3.38 -14.59
CA MET A 49 -4.18 4.76 -15.05
C MET A 49 -3.44 4.89 -16.37
N MET A 50 -2.22 4.36 -16.47
CA MET A 50 -1.45 4.42 -17.72
C MET A 50 -2.14 3.67 -18.87
N ASN A 51 -2.77 2.53 -18.58
CA ASN A 51 -3.50 1.75 -19.58
C ASN A 51 -4.78 2.46 -20.08
N ASN A 52 -5.52 3.12 -19.18
CA ASN A 52 -6.86 3.63 -19.50
C ASN A 52 -6.86 5.08 -19.98
N THR A 53 -5.81 5.85 -19.72
CA THR A 53 -5.74 7.30 -20.03
C THR A 53 -5.18 7.62 -21.41
N ARG A 54 -5.12 6.62 -22.31
CA ARG A 54 -4.57 6.74 -23.68
C ARG A 54 -3.15 7.32 -23.71
N MET A 55 -2.39 7.17 -22.62
CA MET A 55 -0.99 7.58 -22.57
C MET A 55 -0.14 6.72 -23.49
N LEU A 56 -0.49 5.45 -23.64
CA LEU A 56 0.24 4.47 -24.44
C LEU A 56 -0.12 4.62 -25.93
N THR A 57 0.90 4.74 -26.77
CA THR A 57 0.80 5.12 -28.18
C THR A 57 0.42 3.97 -29.11
N ARG A 58 0.48 2.71 -28.64
CA ARG A 58 0.01 1.51 -29.37
C ARG A 58 -0.60 0.51 -28.39
N HIS A 59 -1.22 -0.55 -28.93
CA HIS A 59 -1.94 -1.67 -28.28
C HIS A 59 -1.18 -2.44 -27.17
N HIS A 60 -0.18 -1.84 -26.54
CA HIS A 60 0.51 -2.36 -25.38
C HIS A 60 -0.31 -2.02 -24.14
N ARG A 61 -0.71 -3.07 -23.43
CA ARG A 61 -1.28 -2.97 -22.09
C ARG A 61 -0.16 -3.31 -21.13
N LEU A 62 0.19 -2.39 -20.25
CA LEU A 62 1.16 -2.63 -19.19
C LEU A 62 0.60 -3.71 -18.27
N ALA A 63 1.40 -4.76 -18.03
CA ALA A 63 1.04 -5.87 -17.16
C ALA A 63 1.74 -5.78 -15.81
N SER A 64 2.82 -4.99 -15.72
CA SER A 64 3.66 -4.90 -14.53
C SER A 64 4.20 -3.49 -14.29
N MET A 65 4.66 -3.23 -13.07
CA MET A 65 5.36 -2.00 -12.71
C MET A 65 6.72 -1.86 -13.41
N ASN A 66 7.32 -2.95 -13.88
CA ASN A 66 8.54 -2.88 -14.69
C ASN A 66 8.23 -2.27 -16.06
N ASP A 67 7.09 -2.61 -16.67
CA ASP A 67 6.66 -2.00 -17.92
C ASP A 67 6.43 -0.48 -17.73
N VAL A 68 5.82 -0.09 -16.61
CA VAL A 68 5.69 1.32 -16.20
C VAL A 68 7.06 2.01 -16.18
N LEU A 69 8.07 1.42 -15.52
CA LEU A 69 9.41 1.98 -15.47
C LEU A 69 10.06 2.12 -16.85
N ILE A 70 9.88 1.14 -17.75
CA ILE A 70 10.40 1.19 -19.12
C ILE A 70 9.82 2.41 -19.86
N TYR A 71 8.52 2.66 -19.72
CA TYR A 71 7.88 3.83 -20.30
C TYR A 71 8.36 5.15 -19.68
N LEU A 72 8.43 5.24 -18.36
CA LEU A 72 8.87 6.46 -17.66
C LEU A 72 10.35 6.80 -17.89
N THR A 73 11.18 5.81 -18.22
CA THR A 73 12.59 6.00 -18.58
C THR A 73 12.81 6.22 -20.07
N GLY A 74 11.76 6.11 -20.90
CA GLY A 74 11.85 6.30 -22.35
C GLY A 74 12.48 5.12 -23.10
N ASN A 75 12.66 3.98 -22.45
CA ASN A 75 13.32 2.78 -23.00
C ASN A 75 12.35 1.87 -23.77
N HIS A 76 11.39 2.45 -24.50
CA HIS A 76 10.36 1.71 -25.24
C HIS A 76 10.40 1.99 -26.76
N GLU A 77 9.91 1.04 -27.54
CA GLU A 77 10.02 1.00 -29.00
C GLU A 77 9.07 1.96 -29.75
N ASP A 78 8.38 2.89 -29.07
CA ASP A 78 7.47 3.83 -29.73
C ASP A 78 8.27 4.81 -30.64
N GLN A 79 8.44 4.39 -31.88
CA GLN A 79 9.07 5.13 -32.96
C GLN A 79 8.13 6.25 -33.42
N GLY A 80 8.57 7.51 -33.29
CA GLY A 80 7.91 8.65 -33.96
C GLY A 80 7.83 9.97 -33.20
N LEU A 81 8.13 9.99 -31.89
CA LEU A 81 8.12 11.23 -31.11
C LEU A 81 9.54 11.80 -30.96
N PRO A 82 9.83 13.02 -31.46
CA PRO A 82 11.09 13.72 -31.21
C PRO A 82 11.11 14.27 -29.77
N GLY A 83 12.19 14.02 -29.01
CA GLY A 83 12.40 14.54 -27.64
C GLY A 83 12.65 13.47 -26.57
N ASP A 84 12.75 13.88 -25.29
CA ASP A 84 12.79 12.97 -24.14
C ASP A 84 11.41 12.31 -23.98
N ARG A 85 11.32 11.05 -24.43
CA ARG A 85 10.10 10.26 -24.38
C ARG A 85 9.67 9.98 -22.95
N GLY A 86 10.62 9.66 -22.07
CA GLY A 86 10.33 9.40 -20.67
C GLY A 86 9.71 10.62 -20.01
N ASP A 87 10.21 11.82 -20.31
CA ASP A 87 9.67 13.09 -19.80
C ASP A 87 8.19 13.31 -20.17
N PHE A 88 7.81 12.97 -21.39
CA PHE A 88 6.41 13.00 -21.82
C PHE A 88 5.53 12.09 -20.94
N TYR A 89 5.92 10.82 -20.73
CA TYR A 89 5.14 9.90 -19.90
C TYR A 89 5.16 10.30 -18.42
N ARG A 90 6.27 10.84 -17.91
CA ARG A 90 6.36 11.36 -16.55
C ARG A 90 5.41 12.54 -16.33
N ARG A 91 5.37 13.52 -17.24
CA ARG A 91 4.39 14.63 -17.18
C ARG A 91 2.97 14.13 -17.23
N LYS A 92 2.67 13.20 -18.14
CA LYS A 92 1.33 12.65 -18.28
C LYS A 92 0.89 11.86 -17.06
N LEU A 93 1.77 11.03 -16.49
CA LEU A 93 1.44 10.28 -15.28
C LEU A 93 1.20 11.22 -14.09
N ALA A 94 2.05 12.23 -13.89
CA ALA A 94 1.85 13.22 -12.85
C ALA A 94 0.53 13.98 -12.99
N GLU A 95 0.18 14.38 -14.22
CA GLU A 95 -1.12 15.00 -14.54
C GLU A 95 -2.28 14.07 -14.17
N GLN A 96 -2.23 12.80 -14.56
CA GLN A 96 -3.30 11.84 -14.26
C GLN A 96 -3.40 11.54 -12.75
N ILE A 97 -2.29 11.45 -12.03
CA ILE A 97 -2.29 11.27 -10.57
C ILE A 97 -2.99 12.45 -9.88
N TYR A 98 -2.69 13.67 -10.31
CA TYR A 98 -3.35 14.86 -9.79
C TYR A 98 -4.87 14.84 -10.09
N LEU A 99 -5.25 14.55 -11.33
CA LEU A 99 -6.65 14.55 -11.76
C LEU A 99 -7.50 13.49 -11.04
N HIS A 100 -6.95 12.29 -10.81
CA HIS A 100 -7.70 11.17 -10.25
C HIS A 100 -7.68 11.11 -8.72
N TYR A 101 -6.59 11.55 -8.08
CA TYR A 101 -6.38 11.36 -6.64
C TYR A 101 -6.15 12.66 -5.86
N ALA A 102 -6.19 13.82 -6.54
CA ALA A 102 -5.94 15.13 -5.94
C ALA A 102 -4.63 15.17 -5.12
N VAL A 103 -3.62 14.42 -5.56
CA VAL A 103 -2.31 14.40 -4.91
C VAL A 103 -1.49 15.58 -5.43
N GLN A 104 -1.10 16.46 -4.52
CA GLN A 104 -0.28 17.63 -4.83
C GLN A 104 1.21 17.27 -4.74
N ASN A 105 2.07 18.12 -5.32
CA ASN A 105 3.53 18.00 -5.27
C ASN A 105 4.13 16.76 -5.97
N ILE A 106 3.36 16.09 -6.83
CA ILE A 106 3.91 15.12 -7.79
C ILE A 106 4.01 15.80 -9.15
N ASP A 107 5.20 15.78 -9.72
CA ASP A 107 5.48 16.31 -11.05
C ASP A 107 6.39 15.35 -11.84
N HIS A 108 6.72 15.75 -13.06
CA HIS A 108 7.57 14.97 -13.96
C HIS A 108 8.99 14.71 -13.46
N THR A 109 9.46 15.46 -12.45
CA THR A 109 10.81 15.31 -11.88
C THR A 109 10.85 14.26 -10.77
N ASN A 110 9.75 14.06 -10.05
CA ASN A 110 9.70 13.17 -8.88
C ASN A 110 8.79 11.95 -9.04
N VAL A 111 7.93 11.91 -10.07
CA VAL A 111 7.02 10.76 -10.30
C VAL A 111 7.77 9.44 -10.50
N LEU A 112 8.97 9.47 -11.09
CA LEU A 112 9.81 8.27 -11.22
C LEU A 112 10.26 7.75 -9.85
N ILE A 113 10.67 8.66 -8.95
CA ILE A 113 11.09 8.33 -7.59
C ILE A 113 9.92 7.73 -6.81
N LEU A 114 8.71 8.26 -6.98
CA LEU A 114 7.49 7.70 -6.39
C LEU A 114 7.26 6.25 -6.84
N VAL A 115 7.35 6.00 -8.15
CA VAL A 115 7.14 4.68 -8.74
C VAL A 115 8.19 3.68 -8.26
N GLU A 116 9.46 4.07 -8.25
CA GLU A 116 10.53 3.24 -7.68
C GLU A 116 10.34 2.99 -6.18
N GLY A 117 9.91 4.00 -5.44
CA GLY A 117 9.61 3.92 -4.02
C GLY A 117 8.50 2.92 -3.73
N LEU A 118 7.42 2.91 -4.53
CA LEU A 118 6.34 1.94 -4.43
C LEU A 118 6.80 0.51 -4.67
N ILE A 119 7.66 0.29 -5.67
CA ILE A 119 8.23 -1.04 -5.97
C ILE A 119 9.11 -1.52 -4.81
N ARG A 120 9.96 -0.63 -4.28
CA ARG A 120 10.82 -0.95 -3.14
C ARG A 120 10.01 -1.24 -1.88
N LEU A 121 9.02 -0.39 -1.55
CA LEU A 121 8.17 -0.58 -0.38
C LEU A 121 7.43 -1.92 -0.43
N GLU A 122 6.84 -2.25 -1.58
CA GLU A 122 6.15 -3.52 -1.75
C GLU A 122 7.11 -4.70 -1.55
N ARG A 123 8.29 -4.67 -2.18
CA ARG A 123 9.31 -5.70 -2.04
C ARG A 123 9.77 -5.86 -0.60
N ASP A 124 10.06 -4.77 0.08
CA ASP A 124 10.58 -4.78 1.44
C ASP A 124 9.51 -5.29 2.42
N CYS A 125 8.24 -4.89 2.26
CA CYS A 125 7.12 -5.46 3.02
C CYS A 125 6.97 -6.97 2.76
N ARG A 126 7.04 -7.39 1.49
CA ARG A 126 6.92 -8.81 1.10
C ARG A 126 8.02 -9.66 1.74
N GLN A 127 9.25 -9.16 1.77
CA GLN A 127 10.38 -9.83 2.43
C GLN A 127 10.12 -10.03 3.92
N VAL A 128 9.65 -8.99 4.62
CA VAL A 128 9.32 -9.07 6.05
C VAL A 128 8.19 -10.07 6.31
N LEU A 129 7.11 -10.01 5.52
CA LEU A 129 5.96 -10.91 5.67
C LEU A 129 6.35 -12.38 5.41
N ALA A 130 7.22 -12.63 4.44
CA ALA A 130 7.70 -13.98 4.13
C ALA A 130 8.63 -14.52 5.22
N ALA A 131 9.51 -13.68 5.78
CA ALA A 131 10.49 -14.09 6.79
C ALA A 131 9.88 -14.33 8.18
N LEU A 132 8.84 -13.57 8.55
CA LEU A 132 8.33 -13.52 9.93
C LEU A 132 6.87 -13.97 10.08
N ALA A 133 6.37 -14.78 9.13
CA ALA A 133 4.98 -15.26 9.12
C ALA A 133 4.51 -15.87 10.47
N CYS A 134 5.40 -16.58 11.17
CA CYS A 134 5.13 -17.20 12.48
C CYS A 134 5.57 -16.34 13.68
N HIS A 135 6.26 -15.23 13.45
CA HIS A 135 6.90 -14.38 14.47
C HIS A 135 6.40 -12.93 14.36
N ARG A 136 5.08 -12.76 14.42
CA ARG A 136 4.38 -11.49 14.17
C ARG A 136 4.84 -10.33 15.06
N ALA A 137 5.18 -10.64 16.31
CA ALA A 137 5.64 -9.66 17.29
C ALA A 137 7.08 -9.16 17.02
N GLU A 138 7.83 -9.86 16.19
CA GLU A 138 9.24 -9.58 15.88
C GLU A 138 9.42 -8.83 14.55
N ALA A 139 8.32 -8.49 13.88
CA ALA A 139 8.37 -7.74 12.62
C ALA A 139 9.17 -6.43 12.78
N PRO A 140 10.21 -6.19 11.96
CA PRO A 140 10.95 -4.94 11.99
C PRO A 140 10.04 -3.80 11.51
N PRO A 141 10.20 -2.59 12.06
CA PRO A 141 9.49 -1.42 11.57
C PRO A 141 9.98 -1.08 10.15
N ILE A 142 9.05 -0.79 9.25
CA ILE A 142 9.35 -0.21 7.94
C ILE A 142 9.11 1.29 8.05
N ASN A 143 10.19 2.06 7.97
CA ASN A 143 10.13 3.51 8.08
C ASN A 143 9.81 4.11 6.70
N VAL A 144 8.64 4.74 6.59
CA VAL A 144 8.21 5.48 5.41
C VAL A 144 7.94 6.91 5.85
N ASP A 145 8.40 7.88 5.07
CA ASP A 145 8.07 9.29 5.30
C ASP A 145 6.54 9.49 5.31
N GLY A 146 6.03 10.28 6.25
CA GLY A 146 4.59 10.46 6.43
C GLY A 146 3.89 11.07 5.20
N GLN A 147 4.58 11.94 4.46
CA GLN A 147 4.04 12.51 3.22
C GLN A 147 3.96 11.44 2.12
N ILE A 148 4.97 10.58 2.02
CA ILE A 148 4.96 9.45 1.07
C ILE A 148 3.83 8.49 1.44
N LEU A 149 3.61 8.22 2.73
CA LEU A 149 2.53 7.34 3.17
C LEU A 149 1.14 7.93 2.85
N ASP A 150 0.94 9.24 2.99
CA ASP A 150 -0.32 9.91 2.58
C ASP A 150 -0.55 9.79 1.07
N VAL A 151 0.49 10.03 0.25
CA VAL A 151 0.43 9.84 -1.21
C VAL A 151 0.02 8.41 -1.56
N ILE A 152 0.67 7.41 -0.96
CA ILE A 152 0.38 5.99 -1.19
C ILE A 152 -1.04 5.65 -0.72
N GLY A 153 -1.48 6.18 0.43
CA GLY A 153 -2.83 5.98 0.95
C GLY A 153 -3.91 6.51 0.03
N ARG A 154 -3.71 7.71 -0.53
CA ARG A 154 -4.61 8.29 -1.54
C ARG A 154 -4.65 7.46 -2.81
N LEU A 155 -3.48 7.05 -3.32
CA LEU A 155 -3.39 6.16 -4.49
C LEU A 155 -4.05 4.80 -4.23
N ALA A 156 -4.02 4.30 -3.00
CA ALA A 156 -4.67 3.06 -2.60
C ALA A 156 -6.16 3.23 -2.24
N GLU A 157 -6.70 4.45 -2.30
CA GLU A 157 -8.07 4.81 -1.87
C GLU A 157 -8.39 4.32 -0.44
N VAL A 158 -7.40 4.39 0.45
CA VAL A 158 -7.60 4.16 1.88
C VAL A 158 -7.92 5.52 2.49
N HIS A 159 -9.17 5.70 2.94
CA HIS A 159 -9.70 6.93 3.54
C HIS A 159 -9.98 6.71 5.02
#